data_AF-A0A9E0HPE1-F1
#
_entry.id   AF-A0A9E0HPE1-F1
#
_cell.length_a   1.000
_cell.length_b   1.000
_cell.length_c   1.000
_cell.angle_alpha   90.00
_cell.angle_beta   90.00
_cell.angle_gamma   90.00
#
_symmetry.space_group_name_H-M   'P 1'
#
loop_
_entity.id
_entity.type
_entity.pdbx_description
1 polymer ?
#
loop_
_entity_poly.entity_id
_entity_poly.type
_entity_poly.pdbx_seq_one_letter_code
_entity_poly.pdbx_strand_id
1 'polypeptide(L)'
;MHPFKALITLALLATAHQVSAQRLSPPAPMTDELCSCLGTISGHSTDRELDLAVRLCLNTALSKHAGEVIELLRRYPGQDRPYYLLGLLLGGALERTCPQYPLIKERMLPHFEFEGRAVPST
;
A
#
# COMPACT_ATOMS: atom_id res chain seq x y z
N MET A 1 -58.85 2.94 25.28
CA MET A 1 -57.53 3.35 25.83
C MET A 1 -56.49 2.36 25.30
N HIS A 2 -55.41 2.89 24.71
CA HIS A 2 -54.50 2.22 23.79
C HIS A 2 -53.41 1.39 24.47
N PRO A 3 -53.02 0.25 23.87
CA PRO A 3 -51.63 -0.19 23.92
C PRO A 3 -51.12 -0.62 22.54
N PHE A 4 -51.33 0.20 21.51
CA PHE A 4 -50.81 -0.05 20.14
C PHE A 4 -49.59 0.83 19.78
N LYS A 5 -48.99 1.52 20.77
CA LYS A 5 -47.85 2.43 20.58
C LYS A 5 -46.63 1.93 21.36
N ALA A 6 -46.01 0.81 20.96
CA ALA A 6 -44.72 0.43 21.54
C ALA A 6 -43.79 -0.40 20.64
N LEU A 7 -44.22 -0.85 19.46
CA LEU A 7 -43.45 -1.82 18.67
C LEU A 7 -43.27 -1.40 17.20
N ILE A 8 -43.07 -0.10 16.95
CA ILE A 8 -42.74 0.42 15.60
C ILE A 8 -41.43 1.24 15.65
N THR A 9 -40.50 0.86 16.52
CA THR A 9 -39.20 1.55 16.67
C THR A 9 -38.00 0.60 16.59
N LEU A 10 -38.18 -0.59 16.01
CA LEU A 10 -37.11 -1.60 15.87
C LEU A 10 -36.90 -2.06 14.42
N ALA A 11 -37.13 -1.20 13.43
CA ALA A 11 -36.99 -1.56 12.01
C ALA A 11 -36.02 -0.65 11.22
N LEU A 12 -35.30 0.27 11.86
CA LEU A 12 -34.50 1.30 11.16
C LEU A 12 -32.98 1.25 11.35
N LEU A 13 -32.42 0.20 11.97
CA LEU A 13 -30.99 0.19 12.34
C LEU A 13 -30.11 -0.89 11.70
N ALA A 14 -30.62 -1.69 10.74
CA ALA A 14 -29.85 -2.82 10.22
C ALA A 14 -29.50 -2.78 8.73
N THR A 15 -29.71 -1.66 8.02
CA THR A 15 -28.98 -1.42 6.77
C THR A 15 -27.60 -0.84 7.11
N ALA A 16 -26.83 -1.57 7.91
CA ALA A 16 -25.38 -1.44 7.89
C ALA A 16 -24.96 -1.86 6.49
N HIS A 17 -24.91 -0.87 5.59
CA HIS A 17 -24.21 -0.98 4.33
C HIS A 17 -22.81 -1.42 4.70
N GLN A 18 -22.53 -2.72 4.58
CA GLN A 18 -21.19 -3.18 4.40
C GLN A 18 -20.74 -2.56 3.09
N VAL A 19 -20.19 -1.35 3.19
CA VAL A 19 -19.27 -0.84 2.20
C VAL A 19 -18.12 -1.83 2.26
N SER A 20 -18.24 -2.90 1.47
CA SER A 20 -17.10 -3.70 1.09
C SER A 20 -16.16 -2.70 0.46
N ALA A 21 -15.14 -2.32 1.23
CA ALA A 21 -13.97 -1.69 0.66
C ALA A 21 -13.41 -2.73 -0.31
N GLN A 22 -13.89 -2.71 -1.55
CA GLN A 22 -13.27 -3.36 -2.69
C GLN A 22 -11.99 -2.58 -2.94
N ARG A 23 -11.06 -2.69 -1.98
CA ARG A 23 -9.71 -2.19 -2.09
C ARG A 23 -9.12 -3.00 -3.21
N LEU A 24 -8.95 -2.35 -4.36
CA LEU A 24 -8.12 -2.81 -5.47
C LEU A 24 -6.80 -3.28 -4.86
N SER A 25 -6.71 -4.58 -4.56
CA SER A 25 -5.44 -5.18 -4.30
C SER A 25 -4.72 -5.17 -5.65
N PRO A 26 -3.45 -4.76 -5.71
CA PRO A 26 -2.65 -5.05 -6.88
C PRO A 26 -2.76 -6.56 -7.17
N PRO A 27 -2.77 -6.96 -8.44
CA PRO A 27 -2.71 -8.37 -8.80
C PRO A 27 -1.65 -9.08 -7.95
N ALA A 28 -2.05 -10.23 -7.38
CA ALA A 28 -1.26 -10.99 -6.43
C ALA A 28 0.19 -11.30 -6.89
N PRO A 29 0.48 -11.63 -8.17
CA PRO A 29 1.79 -12.14 -8.57
C PRO A 29 2.93 -11.16 -8.30
N MET A 30 2.76 -9.88 -8.70
CA MET A 30 3.78 -8.86 -8.49
C MET A 30 4.04 -8.61 -6.99
N THR A 31 2.98 -8.59 -6.19
CA THR A 31 3.08 -8.28 -4.75
C THR A 31 3.70 -9.44 -3.98
N ASP A 32 3.38 -10.67 -4.35
CA ASP A 32 3.93 -11.89 -3.76
C ASP A 32 5.42 -12.04 -4.10
N GLU A 33 5.81 -11.78 -5.35
CA GLU A 33 7.21 -11.81 -5.76
C GLU A 33 8.02 -10.70 -5.09
N LEU A 34 7.45 -9.50 -5.01
CA LEU A 34 8.07 -8.40 -4.28
C LEU A 34 8.25 -8.75 -2.80
N CYS A 35 7.22 -9.31 -2.15
CA CYS A 35 7.33 -9.74 -0.76
C CYS A 35 8.37 -10.84 -0.57
N SER A 36 8.40 -11.84 -1.46
CA SER A 36 9.40 -12.90 -1.43
C SER A 36 10.82 -12.33 -1.55
N CYS A 37 11.04 -11.36 -2.44
CA CYS A 37 12.34 -10.71 -2.58
C CYS A 37 12.72 -9.93 -1.32
N LEU A 38 11.81 -9.12 -0.80
CA LEU A 38 12.02 -8.37 0.44
C LEU A 38 12.34 -9.29 1.63
N GLY A 39 11.74 -10.48 1.69
CA GLY A 39 12.03 -11.49 2.71
C GLY A 39 13.46 -12.05 2.67
N THR A 40 14.21 -11.84 1.58
CA THR A 40 15.61 -12.26 1.46
C THR A 40 16.60 -11.21 1.98
N ILE A 41 16.13 -9.99 2.25
CA ILE A 41 17.00 -8.91 2.73
C ILE A 41 17.41 -9.20 4.17
N SER A 42 18.73 -9.24 4.42
CA SER A 42 19.27 -9.46 5.75
C SER A 42 18.87 -8.34 6.71
N GLY A 43 18.38 -8.71 7.90
CA GLY A 43 18.08 -7.75 8.97
C GLY A 43 19.31 -6.99 9.48
N HIS A 44 20.52 -7.45 9.18
CA HIS A 44 21.79 -6.86 9.62
C HIS A 44 22.47 -6.00 8.54
N SER A 45 21.83 -5.78 7.39
CA SER A 45 22.37 -4.94 6.33
C SER A 45 22.52 -3.49 6.80
N THR A 46 23.53 -2.79 6.30
CA THR A 46 23.61 -1.33 6.43
C THR A 46 22.43 -0.66 5.71
N ASP A 47 22.17 0.61 6.02
CA ASP A 47 21.07 1.37 5.40
C ASP A 47 21.24 1.52 3.88
N ARG A 48 22.48 1.68 3.42
CA ARG A 48 22.79 1.73 1.98
C ARG A 48 22.52 0.40 1.30
N GLU A 49 22.90 -0.71 1.93
CA GLU A 49 22.62 -2.04 1.40
C GLU A 49 21.12 -2.35 1.40
N LEU A 50 20.40 -1.90 2.43
CA LEU A 50 18.95 -1.99 2.49
C LEU A 50 18.29 -1.22 1.34
N ASP A 51 18.63 0.05 1.14
CA ASP A 51 18.09 0.88 0.04
C ASP A 51 18.36 0.24 -1.33
N LEU A 52 19.59 -0.22 -1.58
CA LEU A 52 19.96 -0.89 -2.82
C LEU A 52 19.17 -2.19 -3.02
N ALA A 53 19.05 -3.02 -1.98
CA ALA A 53 18.31 -4.28 -2.06
C ALA A 53 16.81 -4.05 -2.30
N VAL A 54 16.20 -3.07 -1.63
CA VAL A 54 14.80 -2.71 -1.84
C VAL A 54 14.57 -2.19 -3.27
N ARG A 55 15.45 -1.31 -3.77
CA ARG A 55 15.40 -0.83 -5.15
C ARG A 55 15.54 -1.97 -6.15
N LEU A 56 16.43 -2.93 -5.89
CA LEU A 56 16.61 -4.09 -6.75
C LEU A 56 15.34 -4.96 -6.78
N CYS A 57 14.75 -5.24 -5.62
CA CYS A 57 13.49 -5.99 -5.54
C CYS A 57 12.35 -5.29 -6.29
N LEU A 58 12.20 -3.97 -6.08
CA LEU A 58 11.19 -3.17 -6.77
C LEU A 58 11.40 -3.18 -8.28
N ASN A 59 12.60 -2.85 -8.75
CA ASN A 59 12.90 -2.82 -10.18
C ASN A 59 12.65 -4.19 -10.83
N THR A 60 13.10 -5.27 -10.19
CA THR A 60 12.91 -6.63 -10.71
C THR A 60 11.43 -6.98 -10.81
N ALA A 61 10.66 -6.76 -9.74
CA ALA A 61 9.23 -7.07 -9.73
C ALA A 61 8.45 -6.21 -10.76
N LEU A 62 8.71 -4.91 -10.81
CA LEU A 62 8.03 -3.99 -11.72
C LEU A 62 8.37 -4.27 -13.19
N SER A 63 9.63 -4.60 -13.51
CA SER A 63 10.04 -4.94 -14.87
C SER A 63 9.44 -6.27 -15.33
N LYS A 64 9.40 -7.28 -14.46
CA LYS A 64 8.84 -8.59 -14.79
C LYS A 64 7.32 -8.56 -14.92
N HIS A 65 6.65 -7.73 -14.12
CA HIS A 65 5.20 -7.60 -14.09
C HIS A 65 4.70 -6.27 -14.71
N ALA A 66 5.39 -5.78 -15.75
CA ALA A 66 5.07 -4.49 -16.35
C ALA A 66 3.61 -4.37 -16.82
N GLY A 67 3.02 -5.46 -17.32
CA GLY A 67 1.59 -5.50 -17.69
C GLY A 67 0.65 -5.25 -16.51
N GLU A 68 0.97 -5.79 -15.32
CA GLU A 68 0.20 -5.56 -14.10
C GLU A 68 0.31 -4.11 -13.62
N VAL A 69 1.49 -3.50 -13.76
CA VAL A 69 1.71 -2.07 -13.46
C VAL A 69 0.87 -1.19 -14.37
N ILE A 70 0.88 -1.47 -15.68
CA ILE A 70 0.08 -0.73 -16.67
C ILE A 70 -1.41 -0.85 -16.34
N GLU A 71 -1.91 -2.06 -16.09
CA GLU A 71 -3.31 -2.29 -15.74
C GLU A 71 -3.69 -1.64 -14.41
N LEU A 72 -2.78 -1.64 -13.42
CA LEU A 72 -3.00 -0.94 -12.16
C LEU A 72 -3.14 0.56 -12.40
N LEU A 73 -2.22 1.19 -13.14
CA LEU A 73 -2.25 2.62 -13.43
C LEU A 73 -3.46 3.01 -14.29
N ARG A 74 -3.88 2.15 -15.23
CA ARG A 74 -5.06 2.37 -16.07
C ARG A 74 -6.35 2.47 -15.26
N ARG A 75 -6.43 1.82 -14.09
CA ARG A 75 -7.57 1.91 -13.17
C ARG A 75 -7.69 3.25 -12.45
N TYR A 76 -6.67 4.10 -12.52
CA TYR A 76 -6.65 5.42 -11.89
C TYR A 76 -6.28 6.52 -12.92
N PRO A 77 -7.15 6.77 -13.92
CA PRO A 77 -6.89 7.79 -14.93
C PRO A 77 -6.89 9.19 -14.31
N GLY A 78 -6.07 10.10 -14.86
CA GLY A 78 -6.06 11.52 -14.46
C GLY A 78 -5.24 11.83 -13.20
N GLN A 79 -4.36 10.93 -12.76
CA GLN A 79 -3.46 11.18 -11.64
C GLN A 79 -2.15 11.82 -12.10
N ASP A 80 -1.83 13.00 -11.53
CA ASP A 80 -0.65 13.80 -11.88
C ASP A 80 0.68 13.12 -11.48
N ARG A 81 0.62 12.13 -10.58
CA ARG A 81 1.80 11.41 -10.05
C ARG A 81 1.59 9.90 -10.07
N PRO A 82 1.58 9.26 -11.25
CA PRO A 82 1.27 7.84 -11.38
C PRO A 82 2.25 6.94 -10.61
N TYR A 83 3.54 7.27 -10.59
CA TYR A 83 4.53 6.48 -9.85
C TYR A 83 4.43 6.63 -8.33
N TYR A 84 4.01 7.80 -7.86
CA TYR A 84 3.72 7.99 -6.44
C TYR A 84 2.49 7.16 -6.04
N LEU A 85 1.44 7.19 -6.85
CA LEU A 85 0.26 6.34 -6.65
C LEU A 85 0.62 4.86 -6.68
N LEU A 86 1.45 4.42 -7.63
CA LEU A 86 1.96 3.06 -7.69
C LEU A 86 2.67 2.68 -6.38
N GLY A 87 3.53 3.55 -5.86
CA GLY A 87 4.17 3.37 -4.56
C GLY A 87 3.18 3.23 -3.41
N LEU A 88 2.14 4.06 -3.36
CA LEU A 88 1.08 3.97 -2.34
C LEU A 88 0.29 2.67 -2.44
N LEU A 89 -0.07 2.24 -3.66
CA LEU A 89 -0.85 1.03 -3.89
C LEU A 89 -0.05 -0.22 -3.52
N LEU A 90 1.22 -0.27 -3.94
CA LEU A 90 2.14 -1.35 -3.60
C LEU A 90 2.43 -1.39 -2.11
N GLY A 91 2.77 -0.25 -1.50
CA GLY A 91 3.04 -0.17 -0.07
C GLY A 91 1.83 -0.59 0.75
N GLY A 92 0.63 -0.12 0.39
CA GLY A 92 -0.60 -0.52 1.06
C GLY A 92 -0.92 -2.02 0.88
N ALA A 93 -0.52 -2.64 -0.22
CA ALA A 93 -0.70 -4.08 -0.43
C ALA A 93 0.30 -4.91 0.38
N LEU A 94 1.57 -4.55 0.34
CA LEU A 94 2.63 -5.19 1.11
C LEU A 94 2.38 -5.09 2.62
N GLU A 95 1.85 -3.96 3.11
CA GLU A 95 1.45 -3.81 4.52
C GLU A 95 0.45 -4.88 4.97
N ARG A 96 -0.39 -5.39 4.06
CA ARG A 96 -1.41 -6.39 4.36
C ARG A 96 -0.92 -7.82 4.17
N THR A 97 -0.08 -8.05 3.17
CA THR A 97 0.28 -9.41 2.72
C THR A 97 1.72 -9.80 3.01
N CYS A 98 2.57 -8.85 3.40
CA CYS A 98 4.00 -9.07 3.57
C CYS A 98 4.45 -8.80 5.01
N PRO A 99 4.65 -9.84 5.84
CA PRO A 99 5.04 -9.69 7.24
C PRO A 99 6.36 -8.92 7.44
N GLN A 100 7.27 -8.97 6.47
CA GLN A 100 8.58 -8.33 6.54
C GLN A 100 8.53 -6.84 6.17
N TYR A 101 7.49 -6.41 5.45
CA TYR A 101 7.42 -5.06 4.91
C TYR A 101 7.36 -3.96 5.97
N PRO A 102 6.61 -4.08 7.10
CA PRO A 102 6.62 -3.07 8.15
C PRO A 102 8.03 -2.78 8.70
N LEU A 103 8.84 -3.82 8.90
CA LEU A 103 10.22 -3.69 9.41
C LEU A 103 11.11 -2.95 8.40
N ILE A 104 10.97 -3.26 7.11
CA ILE A 104 11.73 -2.59 6.05
C ILE A 104 11.30 -1.12 5.94
N LYS A 105 10.00 -0.86 5.97
CA LYS A 105 9.41 0.48 5.91
C LYS A 105 9.90 1.36 7.07
N GLU A 106 9.88 0.84 8.30
CA GLU A 106 10.40 1.52 9.50
C GLU A 106 11.87 1.91 9.36
N ARG A 107 12.69 1.01 8.80
CA ARG A 107 14.11 1.30 8.56
C ARG A 107 14.35 2.30 7.43
N MET A 108 13.45 2.39 6.46
CA MET A 108 13.56 3.34 5.35
C MET A 108 13.02 4.74 5.68
N LEU A 109 12.07 4.86 6.61
CA LEU A 109 11.45 6.14 7.05
C LEU A 109 12.47 7.26 7.38
N PRO A 110 13.57 7.01 8.11
CA PRO A 110 14.58 8.02 8.41
C PRO A 110 15.24 8.64 7.16
N HIS A 111 15.28 7.92 6.03
CA HIS A 111 15.83 8.43 4.77
C HIS A 111 14.86 9.36 4.03
N PHE A 112 13.56 9.26 4.30
CA PHE A 112 12.55 10.11 3.66
C PHE A 112 12.35 11.44 4.40
N GLU A 113 12.70 11.53 5.68
CA GLU A 113 12.60 12.78 6.46
C GLU A 113 13.73 13.79 6.15
N PHE A 114 14.78 13.39 5.42
CA PHE A 114 15.94 14.26 5.17
C PHE A 114 15.78 15.20 3.95
N GLU A 115 14.81 14.98 3.06
CA GLU A 115 14.51 15.92 1.96
C GLU A 115 13.59 17.09 2.38
N GLY A 116 13.20 17.18 3.66
CA GLY A 116 12.37 18.25 4.21
C GLY A 116 13.13 19.37 4.93
N ARG A 117 14.47 19.34 4.99
CA ARG A 117 15.25 20.33 5.75
C ARG A 117 16.18 21.15 4.85
N ALA A 118 15.75 22.41 4.66
CA ALA A 118 16.46 23.57 4.09
C ALA A 118 16.57 23.67 2.55
N VAL A 119 15.48 24.15 1.93
CA VAL A 119 15.63 25.12 0.83
C VAL A 119 15.88 26.48 1.50
N PRO A 120 17.08 27.09 1.42
CA PRO A 120 17.26 28.44 1.89
C PRO A 120 16.47 29.38 0.97
N SER A 121 15.49 30.07 1.53
CA SER A 121 14.87 31.21 0.87
C SER A 121 15.90 32.33 0.76
N THR A 122 16.40 32.56 -0.46
CA THR A 122 17.08 33.80 -0.85
C THR A 122 16.32 34.42 -1.99
#